data_AF-A0A7Y2E119-F1
#
_entry.id   AF-A0A7Y2E119-F1
#
_cell.length_a   1.000
_cell.length_b   1.000
_cell.length_c   1.000
_cell.angle_alpha   90.00
_cell.angle_beta   90.00
_cell.angle_gamma   90.00
#
_symmetry.space_group_name_H-M   'P 1'
#
loop_
_entity.id
_entity.type
_entity.pdbx_description
1 polymer ?
#
loop_
_entity_poly.entity_id
_entity_poly.type
_entity_poly.pdbx_seq_one_letter_code
_entity_poly.pdbx_strand_id
1 'polypeptide(L)'
;MNKLNNFLTSTLGRKLIVALTGLFLISFLIVHVSGNMLLFSDDGGEAFNIYSRFMSTNTIIRILEIGLLLGFVIHIYVSLVLTSKNRSARDVNYVKKRSHENSTWYSRNMALFGII
;
A
#
# COMPACT_ATOMS: atom_id res chain seq x y z
N MET A 1 18.56 -8.10 -23.28
CA MET A 1 17.79 -7.77 -22.05
C MET A 1 17.26 -6.35 -22.17
N ASN A 2 15.94 -6.17 -22.13
CA ASN A 2 15.28 -4.90 -22.45
C ASN A 2 15.56 -3.83 -21.38
N LYS A 3 15.87 -2.58 -21.78
CA LYS A 3 16.14 -1.44 -20.87
C LYS A 3 15.07 -1.27 -19.78
N LEU A 4 13.81 -1.59 -20.12
CA LEU A 4 12.66 -1.54 -19.21
C LEU A 4 12.81 -2.50 -18.01
N ASN A 5 13.29 -3.73 -18.26
CA ASN A 5 13.46 -4.74 -17.19
C ASN A 5 14.60 -4.35 -16.24
N ASN A 6 15.67 -3.74 -16.75
CA ASN A 6 16.77 -3.23 -15.92
C ASN A 6 16.30 -2.05 -15.06
N PHE A 7 15.44 -1.18 -15.60
CA PHE A 7 14.86 -0.08 -14.83
C PHE A 7 13.93 -0.58 -13.72
N LEU A 8 13.00 -1.49 -14.02
CA LEU A 8 12.06 -2.05 -13.04
C LEU A 8 12.75 -2.87 -11.94
N THR A 9 13.87 -3.52 -12.25
CA THR A 9 14.64 -4.29 -11.26
C THR A 9 15.59 -3.44 -10.42
N SER A 10 15.89 -2.21 -10.84
CA SER A 10 16.75 -1.26 -10.11
C SER A 10 16.15 -0.80 -8.78
N THR A 11 17.00 -0.34 -7.86
CA THR A 11 16.56 0.21 -6.56
C THR A 11 15.63 1.40 -6.72
N LEU A 12 15.85 2.24 -7.74
CA LEU A 12 14.99 3.40 -8.03
C LEU A 12 13.62 2.95 -8.56
N GLY A 13 13.59 2.01 -9.51
CA GLY A 13 12.35 1.47 -10.07
C GLY A 13 11.47 0.81 -9.00
N ARG A 14 12.06 0.03 -8.09
CA ARG A 14 11.33 -0.59 -6.97
C ARG A 14 10.70 0.45 -6.03
N LYS A 15 11.41 1.53 -5.71
CA LYS A 15 10.88 2.62 -4.89
C LYS A 15 9.69 3.30 -5.57
N LEU A 16 9.76 3.52 -6.88
CA LEU A 16 8.66 4.08 -7.66
C LEU A 16 7.44 3.15 -7.66
N ILE A 17 7.64 1.84 -7.85
CA ILE A 17 6.54 0.86 -7.78
C ILE A 17 5.86 0.87 -6.41
N VAL A 18 6.64 0.89 -5.32
CA VAL A 18 6.09 0.97 -3.95
C VAL A 18 5.31 2.27 -3.74
N ALA A 19 5.81 3.40 -4.24
CA ALA A 19 5.13 4.68 -4.12
C ALA A 19 3.80 4.71 -4.90
N LEU A 20 3.79 4.23 -6.14
CA LEU A 20 2.59 4.18 -6.98
C LEU A 20 1.54 3.22 -6.42
N THR A 21 1.95 2.03 -6.01
CA THR A 21 1.04 1.05 -5.39
C THR A 21 0.53 1.55 -4.03
N GLY A 22 1.36 2.21 -3.23
CA GLY A 22 0.93 2.82 -1.97
C GLY A 22 -0.08 3.94 -2.18
N LEU A 23 0.13 4.81 -3.16
CA LEU A 23 -0.82 5.87 -3.52
C LEU A 23 -2.17 5.28 -3.96
N PHE A 24 -2.14 4.22 -4.77
CA PHE A 24 -3.35 3.49 -5.16
C PHE A 24 -4.12 2.92 -3.96
N LEU A 25 -3.43 2.29 -3.00
CA LEU A 25 -4.05 1.76 -1.78
C LEU A 25 -4.65 2.87 -0.89
N ILE A 26 -3.98 4.02 -0.77
CA ILE A 26 -4.51 5.17 -0.02
C ILE A 26 -5.79 5.70 -0.67
N SER A 27 -5.81 5.84 -2.00
CA SER A 27 -7.02 6.26 -2.73
C SER A 27 -8.18 5.29 -2.49
N PHE A 28 -7.92 3.98 -2.45
CA PHE A 28 -8.92 3.00 -2.07
C PHE A 28 -9.44 3.21 -0.64
N LEU A 29 -8.56 3.48 0.33
CA LEU A 29 -8.97 3.71 1.72
C LEU A 29 -9.93 4.90 1.87
N ILE A 30 -9.75 5.96 1.07
CA ILE A 30 -10.66 7.12 1.08
C ILE A 30 -12.08 6.67 0.68
N VAL A 31 -12.21 5.95 -0.43
CA VAL A 31 -13.50 5.41 -0.90
C VAL A 31 -14.07 4.42 0.11
N HIS A 32 -13.23 3.55 0.67
CA HIS A 32 -13.62 2.53 1.62
C HIS A 32 -14.21 3.14 2.90
N VAL A 33 -13.52 4.10 3.52
CA VAL A 33 -14.03 4.79 4.71
C VAL A 33 -15.30 5.58 4.38
N SER A 34 -15.36 6.22 3.20
CA SER A 34 -16.56 6.95 2.76
C SER A 34 -17.80 6.04 2.66
N GLY A 35 -17.64 4.81 2.16
CA GLY A 35 -18.73 3.82 2.15
C GLY A 35 -19.11 3.34 3.54
N ASN A 36 -18.14 3.12 4.43
CA ASN A 36 -18.40 2.74 5.82
C ASN A 36 -19.08 3.86 6.63
N MET A 37 -18.90 5.13 6.25
CA MET A 37 -19.57 6.25 6.90
C MET A 37 -21.11 6.16 6.79
N LEU A 38 -21.64 5.43 5.79
CA LEU A 38 -23.08 5.17 5.67
C LEU A 38 -23.66 4.37 6.84
N LEU A 39 -22.82 3.67 7.62
CA LEU A 39 -23.26 3.01 8.86
C LEU A 39 -23.69 4.01 9.94
N PHE A 40 -23.24 5.25 9.87
CA PHE A 40 -23.59 6.30 10.84
C PHE A 40 -24.83 7.12 10.42
N SER A 41 -25.55 6.71 9.38
CA SER A 41 -26.70 7.47 8.84
C SER A 41 -28.01 7.32 9.65
N ASP A 42 -27.99 6.64 10.81
CA ASP A 42 -29.15 6.42 11.72
C ASP A 42 -30.43 5.87 11.03
N ASP A 43 -30.27 5.24 9.87
CA ASP A 43 -31.34 4.68 9.03
C ASP A 43 -31.56 3.17 9.26
N GLY A 44 -31.02 2.63 10.35
CA GLY A 44 -31.02 1.18 10.61
C GLY A 44 -30.10 0.37 9.68
N GLY A 45 -29.18 1.02 8.95
CA GLY A 45 -28.22 0.38 8.05
C GLY A 45 -28.73 0.21 6.61
N GLU A 46 -29.83 0.85 6.23
CA GLU A 46 -30.41 0.74 4.90
C GLU A 46 -29.46 1.28 3.81
N ALA A 47 -28.90 2.48 3.99
CA ALA A 47 -27.97 3.09 3.05
C ALA A 47 -26.71 2.23 2.85
N PHE A 48 -26.19 1.65 3.92
CA PHE A 48 -25.07 0.71 3.83
C PHE A 48 -25.44 -0.56 3.06
N ASN A 49 -26.63 -1.11 3.29
CA ASN A 49 -27.11 -2.31 2.59
C ASN A 49 -27.32 -2.08 1.10
N ILE A 50 -27.86 -0.91 0.72
CA ILE A 50 -28.01 -0.50 -0.69
C ILE A 50 -26.64 -0.37 -1.35
N TYR A 51 -25.71 0.31 -0.68
CA TYR A 51 -24.34 0.48 -1.16
C TYR A 51 -23.60 -0.87 -1.32
N SER A 52 -23.70 -1.75 -0.33
CA SER A 52 -23.12 -3.10 -0.35
C SER A 52 -23.69 -3.94 -1.50
N ARG A 53 -25.01 -3.86 -1.73
CA ARG A 53 -25.65 -4.52 -2.87
C ARG A 53 -25.14 -3.98 -4.20
N PHE A 54 -24.99 -2.66 -4.35
CA PHE A 54 -24.42 -2.05 -5.54
C PHE A 54 -22.97 -2.52 -5.80
N MET A 55 -22.15 -2.60 -4.76
CA MET A 55 -20.75 -3.04 -4.87
C MET A 55 -20.63 -4.53 -5.24
N SER A 56 -21.46 -5.40 -4.66
CA SER A 56 -21.42 -6.85 -4.92
C SER A 56 -21.99 -7.26 -6.28
N THR A 57 -22.98 -6.53 -6.78
CA THR A 57 -23.68 -6.88 -8.04
C THR A 57 -23.00 -6.32 -9.28
N ASN A 58 -22.16 -5.29 -9.14
CA ASN A 58 -21.52 -4.64 -10.27
C ASN A 58 -20.23 -5.37 -10.69
N THR A 59 -20.23 -5.91 -11.91
CA THR A 59 -19.08 -6.62 -12.49
C THR A 59 -17.81 -5.77 -12.56
N ILE A 60 -17.93 -4.45 -12.77
CA ILE A 60 -16.78 -3.54 -12.81
C ILE A 60 -16.09 -3.50 -11.44
N ILE A 61 -16.88 -3.46 -10.36
CA ILE A 61 -16.35 -3.43 -8.99
C ILE A 61 -15.64 -4.75 -8.67
N ARG A 62 -16.16 -5.90 -9.11
CA ARG A 62 -15.47 -7.20 -8.97
C ARG A 62 -14.12 -7.24 -9.70
N ILE A 63 -14.01 -6.61 -10.86
CA ILE A 63 -12.72 -6.51 -11.57
C ILE A 63 -11.75 -5.62 -10.77
N LEU A 64 -12.24 -4.49 -10.25
CA LEU A 64 -11.45 -3.60 -9.41
C LEU A 64 -11.02 -4.27 -8.10
N GLU A 65 -11.84 -5.14 -7.52
CA GLU A 65 -11.51 -5.95 -6.34
C GLU A 65 -10.30 -6.86 -6.60
N ILE A 66 -10.31 -7.60 -7.72
CA ILE A 66 -9.18 -8.44 -8.12
C ILE A 66 -7.93 -7.58 -8.37
N GLY A 67 -8.09 -6.44 -9.05
CA GLY A 67 -7.01 -5.48 -9.28
C GLY A 67 -6.43 -4.93 -7.97
N LEU A 68 -7.30 -4.62 -7.00
CA LEU A 68 -6.91 -4.15 -5.67
C LEU A 68 -6.12 -5.22 -4.93
N LEU A 69 -6.59 -6.46 -4.93
CA LEU A 69 -5.90 -7.59 -4.31
C LEU A 69 -4.51 -7.79 -4.92
N LEU A 70 -4.39 -7.75 -6.25
CA LEU A 70 -3.10 -7.83 -6.94
C LEU A 70 -2.18 -6.66 -6.56
N GLY A 71 -2.70 -5.43 -6.57
CA GLY A 71 -1.96 -4.24 -6.17
C GLY A 71 -1.45 -4.32 -4.73
N PHE A 72 -2.27 -4.83 -3.82
CA PHE A 72 -1.94 -5.04 -2.41
C PHE A 72 -0.82 -6.07 -2.23
N VAL A 73 -0.93 -7.24 -2.89
CA VAL A 73 0.11 -8.28 -2.85
C VAL A 73 1.43 -7.78 -3.44
N ILE A 74 1.40 -7.07 -4.58
CA ILE A 74 2.59 -6.48 -5.20
C ILE A 74 3.22 -5.45 -4.27
N HIS A 75 2.42 -4.58 -3.64
CA HIS A 75 2.90 -3.57 -2.71
C HIS A 75 3.67 -4.19 -1.56
N ILE A 76 3.10 -5.21 -0.91
CA ILE A 76 3.73 -5.93 0.20
C ILE A 76 5.02 -6.60 -0.26
N TYR A 77 4.95 -7.38 -1.35
CA TYR A 77 6.10 -8.13 -1.83
C TYR A 77 7.29 -7.23 -2.15
N VAL A 78 7.09 -6.17 -2.94
CA VAL A 78 8.17 -5.26 -3.32
C VAL A 78 8.69 -4.49 -2.11
N SER A 79 7.82 -4.09 -1.18
CA SER A 79 8.20 -3.39 0.06
C SER A 79 9.04 -4.27 0.99
N LEU A 80 8.69 -5.55 1.14
CA LEU A 80 9.47 -6.52 1.91
C LEU A 80 10.84 -6.78 1.29
N VAL A 81 10.88 -6.99 -0.03
CA VAL A 81 12.15 -7.18 -0.75
C VAL A 81 13.05 -5.95 -0.62
N LEU A 82 12.50 -4.74 -0.74
CA LEU A 82 13.26 -3.50 -0.57
C LEU A 82 13.77 -3.34 0.86
N THR A 83 12.94 -3.65 1.86
CA THR A 83 13.32 -3.59 3.28
C THR A 83 14.42 -4.59 3.61
N SER A 84 14.30 -5.82 3.11
CA SER A 84 15.32 -6.87 3.28
C SER A 84 16.65 -6.47 2.61
N LYS A 85 16.62 -5.97 1.36
CA LYS A 85 17.81 -5.47 0.68
C LYS A 85 18.46 -4.28 1.40
N ASN A 86 17.66 -3.32 1.87
CA ASN A 86 18.16 -2.19 2.65
C ASN A 86 18.77 -2.63 3.99
N ARG A 87 18.28 -3.72 4.58
CA ARG A 87 18.82 -4.29 5.82
C ARG A 87 20.10 -5.09 5.56
N SER A 88 20.15 -5.88 4.49
CA SER A 88 21.35 -6.65 4.10
C SER A 88 22.49 -5.76 3.60
N ALA A 89 22.20 -4.60 3.03
CA ALA A 89 23.22 -3.62 2.65
C ALA A 89 23.84 -2.87 3.86
N ARG A 90 23.41 -3.18 5.09
CA ARG A 90 23.96 -2.61 6.32
C ARG A 90 24.92 -3.61 6.95
N ASP A 91 26.20 -3.50 6.62
CA ASP A 91 27.27 -4.37 7.14
C ASP A 91 27.77 -3.92 8.54
N VAL A 92 27.55 -2.64 8.91
CA VAL A 92 27.95 -2.08 10.20
C VAL A 92 26.76 -1.34 10.84
N ASN A 93 26.45 -1.64 12.10
CA ASN A 93 25.46 -0.88 12.87
C ASN A 93 25.93 0.57 13.02
N TYR A 94 25.03 1.54 12.75
CA TYR A 94 25.34 2.97 12.86
C TYR A 94 25.94 3.32 14.23
N VAL A 95 27.22 3.69 14.25
CA VAL A 95 27.98 4.13 15.44
C VAL A 95 27.41 5.44 16.02
N LYS A 96 26.75 6.26 15.19
CA LYS A 96 25.92 7.39 15.60
C LYS A 96 24.54 7.29 14.92
N LYS A 97 23.50 7.02 15.71
CA LYS A 97 22.11 7.11 15.25
C LYS A 97 21.68 8.59 15.15
N ARG A 98 22.18 9.34 14.16
CA ARG A 98 21.58 10.63 13.77
C ARG A 98 20.29 10.42 12.97
N SER A 99 19.45 9.49 13.43
CA SER A 99 18.28 9.01 12.68
C SER A 99 17.23 10.09 12.49
N HIS A 100 17.25 11.15 13.31
CA HIS A 100 16.34 12.29 13.24
C HIS A 100 16.69 13.28 12.11
N GLU A 101 17.95 13.32 11.66
CA GLU A 101 18.39 14.22 10.58
C GLU A 101 18.06 13.68 9.19
N ASN A 102 18.02 12.35 9.02
CA ASN A 102 17.95 11.71 7.69
C ASN A 102 16.61 11.03 7.35
N SER A 103 15.70 10.83 8.32
CA SER A 103 14.43 10.14 8.06
C SER A 103 13.36 10.41 9.12
N THR A 104 12.10 10.53 8.69
CA THR A 104 10.95 10.69 9.59
C THR A 104 10.64 9.41 10.35
N TRP A 105 9.99 9.52 11.51
CA TRP A 105 9.63 8.36 12.33
C TRP A 105 8.70 7.38 11.61
N TYR A 106 7.73 7.89 10.86
CA TYR A 106 6.82 7.07 10.05
C TYR A 106 7.56 6.27 8.97
N SER A 107 8.51 6.91 8.26
CA SER A 107 9.32 6.24 7.24
C SER A 107 10.18 5.11 7.82
N ARG A 108 10.71 5.30 9.04
CA ARG A 108 11.54 4.27 9.72
C ARG A 108 10.73 3.05 10.15
N ASN A 109 9.49 3.26 10.57
CA ASN A 109 8.61 2.21 11.06
C ASN A 109 7.64 1.70 9.99
N MET A 110 7.77 2.14 8.73
CA MET A 110 6.87 1.75 7.63
C MET A 110 6.70 0.22 7.52
N ALA A 111 7.78 -0.55 7.66
CA ALA A 111 7.70 -2.00 7.61
C ALA A 111 6.98 -2.61 8.83
N LEU A 112 7.07 -1.99 10.00
CA LEU A 112 6.34 -2.42 11.20
C LEU A 112 4.85 -2.12 11.08
N PHE A 113 4.50 -0.93 10.57
CA PHE A 113 3.11 -0.55 10.29
C PHE A 113 2.46 -1.37 9.19
N GLY A 114 3.24 -1.98 8.30
CA GLY A 114 2.70 -2.90 7.29
C GLY A 114 2.46 -4.33 7.80
N ILE A 115 2.96 -4.67 8.99
CA ILE A 115 2.84 -6.02 9.59
C ILE A 115 1.68 -6.09 10.60
N ILE A 116 1.41 -5.00 11.31
CA ILE A 116 0.30 -4.84 12.25
C ILE A 116 -0.94 -4.37 11.50
#